data_AF-A0A933LPE7-F1
#
_entry.id   AF-A0A933LPE7-F1
#
_cell.length_a   1.000
_cell.length_b   1.000
_cell.length_c   1.000
_cell.angle_alpha   90.00
_cell.angle_beta   90.00
_cell.angle_gamma   90.00
#
_symmetry.space_group_name_H-M   'P 1'
#
loop_
_entity.id
_entity.type
_entity.pdbx_description
1 polymer ?
#
loop_
_entity_poly.entity_id
_entity_poly.type
_entity_poly.pdbx_seq_one_letter_code
_entity_poly.pdbx_strand_id
1 'polypeptide(L)'
;MRVLSLLLAITLLLISTPLRTTAQAPCAPTAPDLEGPFYKPGAPIRESTGRGLVVRGTVKSAGACTPIPGARVEWWQANPSHIHFKVSAPGHRALTTQLYPKAGQSPIAFDLVLVPE
;
A
#
# COMPACT_ATOMS: atom_id res chain seq x y z
N MET A 1 -63.54 -2.69 9.51
CA MET A 1 -62.31 -2.60 10.34
C MET A 1 -61.35 -3.78 10.06
N ARG A 2 -60.74 -3.93 8.87
CA ARG A 2 -59.71 -4.97 8.62
C ARG A 2 -58.77 -4.64 7.45
N VAL A 3 -58.30 -3.39 7.34
CA VAL A 3 -57.33 -3.02 6.27
C VAL A 3 -56.12 -2.24 6.78
N LEU A 4 -56.04 -1.93 8.08
CA LEU A 4 -54.98 -1.07 8.63
C LEU A 4 -53.77 -1.84 9.22
N SER A 5 -53.80 -3.17 9.24
CA SER A 5 -52.76 -3.98 9.91
C SER A 5 -51.68 -4.53 8.98
N LEU A 6 -51.83 -4.40 7.65
CA LEU A 6 -50.87 -4.97 6.69
C LEU A 6 -49.77 -3.97 6.27
N LEU A 7 -50.00 -2.67 6.42
CA LEU A 7 -49.04 -1.62 6.05
C LEU A 7 -47.93 -1.41 7.09
N LEU A 8 -48.15 -1.79 8.36
CA LEU A 8 -47.15 -1.65 9.43
C LEU A 8 -46.11 -2.77 9.42
N ALA A 9 -46.43 -3.93 8.82
CA ALA A 9 -45.50 -5.06 8.71
C ALA A 9 -44.49 -4.89 7.56
N ILE A 10 -44.84 -4.13 6.51
CA ILE A 10 -43.99 -3.91 5.33
C ILE A 10 -42.92 -2.84 5.59
N THR A 11 -43.20 -1.86 6.46
CA THR A 11 -42.21 -0.82 6.83
C THR A 11 -41.14 -1.30 7.81
N LEU A 12 -41.37 -2.39 8.56
CA LEU A 12 -40.40 -2.90 9.53
C LEU A 12 -39.40 -3.91 8.93
N LEU A 13 -39.63 -4.41 7.71
CA LEU A 13 -38.75 -5.40 7.07
C LEU A 13 -37.57 -4.78 6.29
N LEU A 14 -37.54 -3.46 6.11
CA LEU A 14 -36.50 -2.76 5.34
C LEU A 14 -35.31 -2.27 6.19
N ILE A 15 -35.33 -2.46 7.51
CA ILE A 15 -34.31 -1.89 8.42
C ILE A 15 -33.26 -2.92 8.85
N SER A 16 -33.36 -4.18 8.40
CA SER A 16 -32.52 -5.28 8.93
C SER A 16 -31.40 -5.75 8.01
N THR A 17 -31.13 -5.10 6.87
CA THR A 17 -29.91 -5.40 6.11
C THR A 17 -28.71 -4.79 6.83
N PRO A 18 -27.82 -5.57 7.46
CA PRO A 18 -26.56 -5.00 7.92
C PRO A 18 -25.84 -4.46 6.69
N LEU A 19 -25.40 -3.20 6.74
CA LEU A 19 -24.38 -2.76 5.80
C LEU A 19 -23.21 -3.73 5.97
N ARG A 20 -22.92 -4.51 4.93
CA ARG A 20 -21.64 -5.18 4.84
C ARG A 20 -20.63 -4.05 4.73
N THR A 21 -20.05 -3.64 5.85
CA THR A 21 -18.74 -3.00 5.85
C THR A 21 -17.86 -3.97 5.08
N THR A 22 -17.51 -3.62 3.84
CA THR A 22 -16.35 -4.21 3.21
C THR A 22 -15.22 -3.87 4.16
N ALA A 23 -14.79 -4.84 4.98
CA ALA A 23 -13.57 -4.68 5.73
C ALA A 23 -12.52 -4.25 4.69
N GLN A 24 -11.91 -3.08 4.90
CA GLN A 24 -10.85 -2.56 4.04
C GLN A 24 -9.93 -3.75 3.73
N ALA A 25 -9.81 -4.11 2.45
CA ALA A 25 -9.16 -5.36 2.08
C ALA A 25 -7.82 -5.47 2.82
N PRO A 26 -7.53 -6.62 3.47
CA PRO A 26 -6.24 -6.80 4.11
C PRO A 26 -5.15 -6.55 3.05
N CYS A 27 -4.27 -5.59 3.31
CA CYS A 27 -3.24 -5.13 2.37
C CYS A 27 -3.79 -4.38 1.13
N ALA A 28 -4.27 -3.15 1.34
CA ALA A 28 -4.57 -2.24 0.23
C ALA A 28 -3.29 -1.95 -0.59
N PRO A 29 -3.36 -1.92 -1.94
CA PRO A 29 -2.23 -1.58 -2.78
C PRO A 29 -1.62 -0.22 -2.43
N THR A 30 -0.29 -0.10 -2.52
CA THR A 30 0.36 1.20 -2.36
C THR A 30 0.05 2.08 -3.57
N ALA A 31 -0.34 3.32 -3.31
CA ALA A 31 -0.62 4.28 -4.38
C ALA A 31 0.67 4.63 -5.16
N PRO A 32 0.59 4.76 -6.49
CA PRO A 32 1.70 5.26 -7.28
C PRO A 32 1.92 6.75 -7.02
N ASP A 33 3.15 7.22 -7.23
CA ASP A 33 3.52 8.63 -7.20
C ASP A 33 4.57 8.91 -8.30
N LEU A 34 4.89 10.17 -8.54
CA LEU A 34 5.82 10.62 -9.56
C LEU A 34 7.24 10.08 -9.31
N GLU A 35 7.93 9.67 -10.39
CA GLU A 35 9.34 9.28 -10.32
C GLU A 35 10.26 10.48 -10.05
N GLY A 36 9.94 11.64 -10.65
CA GLY A 36 10.83 12.79 -10.66
C GLY A 36 12.04 12.62 -11.60
N PRO A 37 12.87 13.67 -11.75
CA PRO A 37 13.87 13.74 -12.83
C PRO A 37 15.24 13.12 -12.48
N PHE A 38 15.43 12.63 -11.25
CA PHE A 38 16.75 12.27 -10.73
C PHE A 38 17.04 10.76 -10.72
N TYR A 39 16.12 9.93 -11.21
CA TYR A 39 16.34 8.49 -11.30
C TYR A 39 17.54 8.17 -12.22
N LYS A 40 18.39 7.24 -11.76
CA LYS A 40 19.49 6.66 -12.54
C LYS A 40 19.47 5.14 -12.39
N PRO A 41 19.38 4.38 -13.49
CA PRO A 41 19.37 2.92 -13.44
C PRO A 41 20.74 2.35 -13.08
N GLY A 42 20.78 1.07 -12.68
CA GLY A 42 22.04 0.33 -12.51
C GLY A 42 22.75 0.59 -11.18
N ALA A 43 22.05 1.07 -10.16
CA ALA A 43 22.62 1.17 -8.82
C ALA A 43 23.07 -0.22 -8.30
N PRO A 44 24.17 -0.32 -7.53
CA PRO A 44 24.64 -1.58 -6.98
C PRO A 44 23.58 -2.26 -6.11
N ILE A 45 23.43 -3.59 -6.27
CA ILE A 45 22.56 -4.41 -5.42
C ILE A 45 23.26 -4.64 -4.09
N ARG A 46 22.57 -4.30 -2.99
CA ARG A 46 23.09 -4.45 -1.62
C ARG A 46 21.94 -4.44 -0.61
N GLU A 47 22.12 -5.15 0.50
CA GLU A 47 21.18 -5.15 1.63
C GLU A 47 21.41 -3.96 2.57
N SER A 48 22.61 -3.37 2.56
CA SER A 48 22.99 -2.26 3.41
C SER A 48 23.82 -1.23 2.66
N THR A 49 23.54 0.05 2.93
CA THR A 49 24.34 1.20 2.47
C THR A 49 25.40 1.63 3.48
N GLY A 50 25.52 0.93 4.61
CA GLY A 50 26.46 1.24 5.69
C GLY A 50 25.80 2.04 6.82
N ARG A 51 26.30 3.26 7.08
CA ARG A 51 25.84 4.15 8.16
C ARG A 51 25.04 5.32 7.59
N GLY A 52 24.12 5.88 8.37
CA GLY A 52 23.33 7.06 8.01
C GLY A 52 21.83 6.76 8.00
N LEU A 53 21.15 7.18 6.93
CA LEU A 53 19.71 6.97 6.74
C LEU A 53 19.37 5.48 6.75
N VAL A 54 18.53 5.05 7.69
CA VAL A 54 18.07 3.66 7.79
C VAL A 54 16.67 3.57 7.19
N VAL A 55 16.56 2.86 6.06
CA VAL A 55 15.29 2.53 5.40
C VAL A 55 15.11 1.02 5.47
N ARG A 56 14.00 0.56 6.03
CA ARG A 56 13.73 -0.88 6.24
C ARG A 56 12.26 -1.18 6.04
N GLY A 57 11.94 -2.32 5.45
CA GLY A 57 10.55 -2.64 5.19
C GLY A 57 10.35 -3.95 4.46
N THR A 58 9.09 -4.21 4.10
CA THR A 58 8.67 -5.41 3.38
C THR A 58 7.94 -5.01 2.11
N VAL A 59 8.06 -5.85 1.07
CA VAL A 59 7.20 -5.80 -0.10
C VAL A 59 6.18 -6.93 0.01
N LYS A 60 4.89 -6.62 -0.12
CA LYS A 60 3.78 -7.57 0.04
C LYS A 60 2.89 -7.61 -1.20
N SER A 61 2.15 -8.71 -1.35
CA SER A 61 1.13 -8.85 -2.39
C SER A 61 -0.24 -8.38 -1.88
N ALA A 62 -0.94 -7.56 -2.69
CA ALA A 62 -2.28 -7.09 -2.39
C ALA A 62 -3.28 -8.24 -2.23
N GLY A 63 -4.23 -8.10 -1.32
CA GLY A 63 -5.23 -9.13 -1.02
C GLY A 63 -4.72 -10.22 -0.07
N ALA A 64 -3.65 -10.94 -0.45
CA ALA A 64 -3.09 -12.00 0.40
C ALA A 64 -2.27 -11.46 1.59
N CYS A 65 -1.76 -10.22 1.50
CA CYS A 65 -0.88 -9.60 2.50
C CYS A 65 0.42 -10.37 2.78
N THR A 66 0.83 -11.25 1.86
CA THR A 66 2.02 -12.08 2.01
C THR A 66 3.26 -11.33 1.52
N PRO A 67 4.41 -11.43 2.24
CA PRO A 67 5.68 -10.94 1.71
C PRO A 67 6.00 -11.59 0.35
N ILE A 68 6.62 -10.83 -0.55
CA ILE A 68 7.05 -11.31 -1.86
C ILE A 68 8.56 -11.56 -1.83
N PRO A 69 9.03 -12.83 -1.75
CA PRO A 69 10.45 -13.12 -1.78
C PRO A 69 11.09 -12.67 -3.10
N GLY A 70 12.29 -12.10 -3.02
CA GLY A 70 13.03 -11.66 -4.21
C GLY A 70 12.47 -10.40 -4.88
N ALA A 71 11.50 -9.71 -4.28
CA ALA A 71 11.08 -8.39 -4.76
C ALA A 71 12.29 -7.44 -4.83
N ARG A 72 12.45 -6.76 -5.96
CA ARG A 72 13.50 -5.77 -6.17
C ARG A 72 13.01 -4.42 -5.72
N VAL A 73 13.77 -3.77 -4.83
CA VAL A 73 13.53 -2.41 -4.36
C VAL A 73 14.69 -1.53 -4.81
N GLU A 74 14.42 -0.60 -5.71
CA GLU A 74 15.30 0.52 -6.03
C GLU A 74 14.81 1.74 -5.27
N TRP A 75 15.69 2.41 -4.54
CA TRP A 75 15.35 3.63 -3.82
C TRP A 75 16.42 4.70 -4.00
N TRP A 76 15.97 5.95 -4.01
CA TRP A 76 16.86 7.12 -4.08
C TRP A 76 16.23 8.30 -3.37
N GLN A 77 17.06 9.30 -3.08
CA GLN A 77 16.66 10.50 -2.38
C GLN A 77 17.44 11.70 -2.94
N ALA A 78 16.73 12.81 -3.15
CA ALA A 78 17.34 14.09 -3.55
C ALA A 78 17.32 15.13 -2.41
N ASN A 79 16.41 15.00 -1.44
CA ASN A 79 16.27 15.89 -0.29
C ASN A 79 15.64 15.14 0.90
N PRO A 80 15.66 15.71 2.13
CA PRO A 80 15.17 15.01 3.32
C PRO A 80 13.66 14.77 3.40
N SER A 81 12.84 15.39 2.54
CA SER A 81 11.37 15.42 2.68
C SER A 81 10.68 14.14 2.18
N HIS A 82 11.31 13.42 1.25
CA HIS A 82 10.77 12.16 0.73
C HIS A 82 11.86 11.21 0.26
N ILE A 83 11.46 9.96 0.04
CA ILE A 83 12.26 8.87 -0.53
C ILE A 83 11.48 8.30 -1.70
N HIS A 84 12.12 8.20 -2.86
CA HIS A 84 11.53 7.58 -4.02
C HIS A 84 11.78 6.08 -4.02
N PHE A 85 10.81 5.33 -4.54
CA PHE A 85 10.88 3.88 -4.69
C PHE A 85 10.45 3.47 -6.10
N LYS A 86 11.18 2.52 -6.67
CA LYS A 86 10.73 1.65 -7.77
C LYS A 86 10.79 0.22 -7.28
N VAL A 87 9.67 -0.49 -7.38
CA VAL A 87 9.55 -1.84 -6.87
C VAL A 87 8.99 -2.75 -7.94
N SER A 88 9.62 -3.90 -8.11
CA SER A 88 9.18 -4.93 -9.05
C SER A 88 9.29 -6.32 -8.45
N ALA A 89 8.41 -7.20 -8.87
CA ALA A 89 8.47 -8.62 -8.56
C ALA A 89 7.78 -9.42 -9.68
N PRO A 90 8.21 -10.67 -9.95
CA PRO A 90 7.53 -11.53 -10.92
C PRO A 90 6.03 -11.67 -10.62
N GLY A 91 5.19 -11.58 -11.65
CA GLY A 91 3.74 -11.70 -11.54
C GLY A 91 3.05 -10.54 -10.81
N HIS A 92 3.71 -9.39 -10.67
CA HIS A 92 3.17 -8.19 -10.04
C HIS A 92 3.46 -6.96 -10.88
N ARG A 93 2.49 -6.04 -10.93
CA ARG A 93 2.68 -4.75 -11.60
C ARG A 93 3.76 -3.96 -10.89
N ALA A 94 4.74 -3.47 -11.65
CA ALA A 94 5.77 -2.58 -11.12
C ALA A 94 5.16 -1.30 -10.53
N LEU A 95 5.73 -0.82 -9.43
CA LEU A 95 5.28 0.35 -8.70
C LEU A 95 6.38 1.41 -8.65
N THR A 96 6.06 2.63 -9.05
CA THR A 96 6.82 3.83 -8.71
C THR A 96 6.03 4.62 -7.68
N THR A 97 6.64 4.98 -6.56
CA THR A 97 5.98 5.74 -5.49
C THR A 97 6.99 6.53 -4.66
N GLN A 98 6.49 7.31 -3.71
CA GLN A 98 7.28 8.09 -2.77
C GLN A 98 6.79 7.86 -1.35
N LEU A 99 7.72 7.88 -0.40
CA LEU A 99 7.43 7.90 1.03
C LEU A 99 7.85 9.24 1.61
N TYR A 100 7.03 9.81 2.50
CA TYR A 100 7.23 11.14 3.10
C TYR A 100 7.43 10.99 4.62
N PRO A 101 8.67 10.78 5.10
CA PRO A 101 8.95 10.62 6.52
C PRO A 101 8.74 11.91 7.31
N LYS A 102 8.49 11.77 8.61
CA LYS A 102 8.55 12.92 9.53
C LYS A 102 10.00 13.31 9.79
N ALA A 103 10.23 14.58 10.09
CA ALA A 103 11.55 15.07 10.49
C ALA A 103 12.09 14.25 11.67
N GLY A 104 13.33 13.77 11.56
CA GLY A 104 14.00 12.95 12.58
C GLY A 104 13.54 11.49 12.64
N GLN A 105 12.63 11.03 11.78
CA GLN A 105 12.18 9.65 11.77
C GLN A 105 13.30 8.70 11.32
N SER A 106 13.73 7.82 12.23
CA SER A 106 14.69 6.76 11.95
C SER A 106 14.44 5.55 12.88
N PRO A 107 14.32 4.32 12.37
CA PRO A 107 14.35 3.98 10.95
C PRO A 107 13.09 4.48 10.22
N ILE A 108 13.23 4.68 8.92
CA ILE A 108 12.12 4.94 8.02
C ILE A 108 11.59 3.57 7.59
N ALA A 109 10.45 3.20 8.15
CA ALA A 109 9.77 1.95 7.87
C ALA A 109 8.94 2.05 6.57
N PHE A 110 8.93 1.01 5.74
CA PHE A 110 8.00 0.89 4.62
C PHE A 110 7.30 -0.47 4.59
N ASP A 111 6.05 -0.47 4.14
CA ASP A 111 5.32 -1.67 3.72
C ASP A 111 4.73 -1.36 2.34
N LEU A 112 5.43 -1.76 1.29
CA LEU A 112 5.01 -1.51 -0.09
C LEU A 112 4.20 -2.70 -0.58
N VAL A 113 3.02 -2.43 -1.14
CA VAL A 113 2.05 -3.44 -1.53
C VAL A 113 1.86 -3.40 -3.04
N LEU A 114 2.34 -4.45 -3.72
CA LEU A 114 2.20 -4.60 -5.16
C LEU A 114 0.88 -5.28 -5.52
N VAL A 115 0.34 -4.94 -6.69
CA VAL A 115 -0.84 -5.63 -7.24
C VAL A 115 -0.38 -6.77 -8.13
N PRO A 116 -0.91 -7.99 -7.97
CA PRO A 116 -0.70 -9.07 -8.93
C PRO A 116 -1.09 -8.67 -10.36
N GLU A 117 -0.42 -9.28 -11.34
CA GLU A 117 -0.80 -9.21 -12.76
C GLU A 117 -1.99 -10.13 -13.09
#